data_AF-A0A8C9EIU7-F1
#
_entry.id   AF-A0A8C9EIU7-F1
#
_cell.length_a   1.000
_cell.length_b   1.000
_cell.length_c   1.000
_cell.angle_alpha   90.00
_cell.angle_beta   90.00
_cell.angle_gamma   90.00
#
_symmetry.space_group_name_H-M   'P 1'
#
loop_
_entity.id
_entity.type
_entity.pdbx_description
1 polymer ?
#
loop_
_entity_poly.entity_id
_entity_poly.type
_entity_poly.pdbx_seq_one_letter_code
_entity_poly.pdbx_strand_id
1 'polypeptide(L)'
;LTEFRIAFERTIPLSVFAICGSCSALGSWNPQAAVLLCLKGSTMLWEVSHLTFKLQTIDGPCEVIVHTWETHLQPRSITPLENELTIDDGYFGIHNGIETVDAGWLTCQTEIRLRLHYSEKSPVMISKKKFKTSRFRVKLTLEGLEKDDDDEEGQEKTSPTVPQKMANNVEFSLISNNEYKCRHSQPDCGYALQSDRWLEYTIQTMEPDNLELIFDFFEEDLSEKVVQDDEHPGHVGSACLLSSTIAESGKSAGILTLAIMGRNPRKTIGKVRVDYIIIKPIQGYTCDMRASYAKYWKPRTTLDVGHRGAGNSTTTAKLAKVQENTIASLRNAASHGAAYVEFDVHLSKDHVPIVYHDLTCCMAMKKKLDTEPLELFEIAVKELTFDQLQLLKVLLLCSPSLLYSLFLMKYFQVLESVSEDVGFNIEIKWICQQKDGQWDGNLSTYFDMNLFLDIILKTVLMNAGRRRIVFSSFHADICTMVRHKQNKYPVLFLTQGESKLYPELMDLRSRTTPIAITFAQFENLLGVNVHSEDLLRNPSYIKRAISKGLVIFSWGDDANDADNRKKLREYGVHGLIYDRIYDSNPEQPNIFQVEQLERLKKELPELKSCVSHR
;
A
#
# COMPACT_ATOMS: atom_id res chain seq x y z
N LEU A 1 -37.50 14.31 -2.97
CA LEU A 1 -36.35 15.01 -3.56
C LEU A 1 -36.56 15.09 -5.06
N THR A 2 -36.84 16.28 -5.56
CA THR A 2 -36.94 16.55 -7.01
C THR A 2 -35.61 17.01 -7.59
N GLU A 3 -34.74 17.62 -6.78
CA GLU A 3 -33.49 18.23 -7.25
C GLU A 3 -32.46 18.32 -6.09
N PHE A 4 -31.27 17.73 -6.24
CA PHE A 4 -30.12 17.92 -5.35
C PHE A 4 -29.01 18.59 -6.14
N ARG A 5 -28.41 19.66 -5.60
CA ARG A 5 -27.39 20.47 -6.26
C ARG A 5 -26.08 20.46 -5.48
N ILE A 6 -24.99 20.24 -6.19
CA ILE A 6 -23.62 20.43 -5.69
C ILE A 6 -22.81 21.18 -6.74
N ALA A 7 -22.03 22.15 -6.28
CA ALA A 7 -21.16 22.96 -7.11
C ALA A 7 -19.74 22.38 -7.14
N PHE A 8 -19.01 22.63 -8.23
CA PHE A 8 -17.60 22.28 -8.36
C PHE A 8 -16.81 23.53 -8.73
N GLU A 9 -15.67 23.77 -8.06
CA GLU A 9 -14.85 24.97 -8.32
C GLU A 9 -14.19 24.95 -9.70
N ARG A 10 -14.05 23.79 -10.34
CA ARG A 10 -13.45 23.63 -11.67
C ARG A 10 -14.17 22.55 -12.47
N THR A 11 -14.50 22.83 -13.73
CA THR A 11 -14.70 21.79 -14.74
C THR A 11 -13.37 21.12 -15.00
N ILE A 12 -13.22 19.88 -14.52
CA ILE A 12 -12.15 19.00 -14.96
C ILE A 12 -12.61 18.40 -16.29
N PRO A 13 -11.90 18.62 -17.41
CA PRO A 13 -12.28 18.04 -18.70
C PRO A 13 -12.44 16.51 -18.57
N LEU A 14 -13.47 15.94 -19.21
CA LEU A 14 -13.76 14.49 -19.24
C LEU A 14 -14.20 13.84 -17.90
N SER A 15 -14.45 14.62 -16.84
CA SER A 15 -14.88 14.06 -15.55
C SER A 15 -16.40 13.93 -15.46
N VAL A 16 -16.87 12.73 -15.11
CA VAL A 16 -18.26 12.45 -14.78
C VAL A 16 -18.42 12.52 -13.26
N PHE A 17 -19.40 13.27 -12.77
CA PHE A 17 -19.70 13.32 -11.34
C PHE A 17 -20.87 12.40 -10.99
N ALA A 18 -20.76 11.73 -9.85
CA ALA A 18 -21.78 10.80 -9.37
C ALA A 18 -21.95 10.92 -7.85
N ILE A 19 -23.13 10.54 -7.36
CA ILE A 19 -23.46 10.50 -5.94
C ILE A 19 -23.75 9.06 -5.53
N CYS A 20 -23.25 8.68 -4.37
CA CYS A 20 -23.52 7.40 -3.74
C CYS A 20 -23.94 7.63 -2.29
N GLY A 21 -24.92 6.86 -1.80
CA GLY A 21 -25.54 7.10 -0.50
C GLY A 21 -26.19 5.85 0.10
N SER A 22 -26.73 6.00 1.30
CA SER A 22 -27.23 4.86 2.11
C SER A 22 -28.50 4.20 1.61
N CYS A 23 -29.34 4.91 0.85
CA CYS A 23 -30.59 4.36 0.33
C CYS A 23 -30.37 3.59 -0.97
N SER A 24 -31.28 2.67 -1.29
CA SER A 24 -31.22 1.87 -2.53
C SER A 24 -31.24 2.73 -3.80
N ALA A 25 -31.92 3.88 -3.75
CA ALA A 25 -31.96 4.83 -4.86
C ALA A 25 -30.61 5.51 -5.13
N LEU A 26 -29.68 5.51 -4.16
CA LEU A 26 -28.32 6.04 -4.28
C LEU A 26 -27.26 4.93 -4.21
N GLY A 27 -27.64 3.68 -4.49
CA GLY A 27 -26.70 2.58 -4.62
C GLY A 27 -26.24 1.93 -3.30
N SER A 28 -26.82 2.28 -2.16
CA SER A 28 -26.49 1.68 -0.84
C SER A 28 -24.99 1.68 -0.51
N TRP A 29 -24.29 2.78 -0.80
CA TRP A 29 -22.83 2.97 -0.68
C TRP A 29 -21.97 2.19 -1.67
N ASN A 30 -22.56 1.45 -2.62
CA ASN A 30 -21.81 0.77 -3.66
C ASN A 30 -21.42 1.75 -4.79
N PRO A 31 -20.13 2.01 -5.04
CA PRO A 31 -19.71 2.91 -6.12
C PRO A 31 -20.20 2.46 -7.50
N GLN A 32 -20.33 1.15 -7.75
CA GLN A 32 -20.82 0.62 -9.02
C GLN A 32 -22.33 0.87 -9.25
N ALA A 33 -23.04 1.31 -8.22
CA ALA A 33 -24.45 1.69 -8.27
C ALA A 33 -24.65 3.20 -8.01
N ALA A 34 -23.59 4.01 -8.16
CA ALA A 34 -23.67 5.45 -7.99
C ALA A 34 -24.56 6.10 -9.07
N VAL A 35 -25.25 7.17 -8.68
CA VAL A 35 -26.16 7.92 -9.54
C VAL A 35 -25.40 9.06 -10.20
N LEU A 36 -25.36 9.07 -11.52
CA LEU A 36 -24.71 10.13 -12.29
C LEU A 36 -25.42 11.47 -12.10
N LEU A 37 -24.64 12.53 -11.99
CA LEU A 37 -25.15 13.89 -12.01
C LEU A 37 -25.10 14.44 -13.43
N CYS A 38 -26.09 15.27 -13.78
CA CYS A 38 -26.11 15.98 -15.06
C CYS A 38 -25.81 17.46 -14.86
N LEU A 39 -24.99 18.04 -15.75
CA LEU A 39 -24.72 19.48 -15.78
C LEU A 39 -25.97 20.22 -16.27
N LYS A 40 -26.37 21.29 -15.58
CA LYS A 40 -27.49 22.15 -16.02
C LYS A 40 -27.00 23.55 -16.37
N GLY A 41 -27.20 23.93 -17.64
CA GLY A 41 -26.87 25.26 -18.16
C GLY A 41 -25.36 25.53 -18.28
N SER A 42 -24.97 26.81 -18.28
CA SER A 42 -23.58 27.28 -18.34
C SER A 42 -22.92 27.42 -16.95
N THR A 43 -23.58 26.94 -15.90
CA THR A 43 -23.16 27.07 -14.50
C THR A 43 -22.61 25.73 -14.00
N MET A 44 -21.62 25.77 -13.09
CA MET A 44 -20.98 24.61 -12.44
C MET A 44 -21.91 23.83 -11.48
N LEU A 45 -23.21 23.84 -11.73
CA LEU A 45 -24.27 23.25 -10.93
C LEU A 45 -24.69 21.90 -11.53
N TRP A 46 -24.62 20.86 -10.71
CA TRP A 46 -24.94 19.49 -11.09
C TRP A 46 -26.17 18.99 -10.35
N GLU A 47 -27.10 18.37 -11.07
CA GLU A 47 -28.38 17.92 -10.51
C GLU A 47 -28.57 16.40 -10.59
N VAL A 48 -29.16 15.83 -9.53
CA VAL A 48 -29.76 14.49 -9.60
C VAL A 48 -31.03 14.60 -10.44
N SER A 49 -30.99 14.10 -11.67
CA SER A 49 -32.19 14.00 -12.50
C SER A 49 -32.91 12.68 -12.23
N HIS A 50 -34.24 12.71 -12.13
CA HIS A 50 -35.11 11.50 -12.13
C HIS A 50 -35.12 10.76 -13.48
N LEU A 51 -34.06 10.90 -14.27
CA LEU A 51 -33.97 10.35 -15.61
C LEU A 51 -33.02 9.17 -15.60
N THR A 52 -33.61 8.00 -15.83
CA THR A 52 -32.94 6.73 -16.09
C THR A 52 -32.13 6.82 -17.38
N PHE A 53 -30.97 7.48 -17.37
CA PHE A 53 -29.97 7.30 -18.41
C PHE A 53 -28.94 6.29 -17.91
N LYS A 54 -29.27 5.00 -18.10
CA LYS A 54 -28.25 3.97 -18.21
C LYS A 54 -27.48 4.26 -19.50
N LEU A 55 -26.28 4.81 -19.38
CA LEU A 55 -25.27 4.70 -20.44
C LEU A 55 -24.84 3.24 -20.48
N GLN A 56 -25.63 2.46 -21.20
CA GLN A 56 -25.33 1.09 -21.56
C GLN A 56 -24.30 1.20 -22.69
N THR A 57 -23.04 0.85 -22.41
CA THR A 57 -22.16 0.43 -23.49
C THR A 57 -22.81 -0.79 -24.14
N ILE A 58 -22.69 -0.88 -25.46
CA ILE A 58 -23.51 -1.76 -26.31
C ILE A 58 -23.46 -3.24 -25.91
N ASP A 59 -22.53 -3.68 -25.04
CA ASP A 59 -22.44 -5.05 -24.51
C ASP A 59 -21.97 -5.16 -23.03
N GLY A 60 -22.56 -4.44 -22.07
CA GLY A 60 -22.30 -4.75 -20.64
C GLY A 60 -22.80 -3.75 -19.59
N PRO A 61 -22.70 -4.09 -18.27
CA PRO A 61 -22.87 -3.12 -17.19
C PRO A 61 -21.75 -2.06 -17.24
N CYS A 62 -22.09 -0.80 -17.01
CA CYS A 62 -21.13 0.29 -16.91
C CYS A 62 -20.29 0.12 -15.64
N GLU A 63 -18.97 -0.01 -15.77
CA GLU A 63 -18.07 -0.07 -14.64
C GLU A 63 -17.63 1.33 -14.20
N VAL A 64 -17.69 1.59 -12.89
CA VAL A 64 -17.40 2.89 -12.30
C VAL A 64 -15.98 2.93 -11.79
N ILE A 65 -15.20 3.90 -12.28
CA ILE A 65 -13.86 4.23 -11.81
C ILE A 65 -13.94 5.40 -10.83
N VAL A 66 -13.46 5.21 -9.60
CA VAL A 66 -13.39 6.29 -8.62
C VAL A 66 -12.01 6.92 -8.69
N HIS A 67 -11.90 8.12 -9.26
CA HIS A 67 -10.64 8.88 -9.29
C HIS A 67 -10.43 9.71 -8.00
N THR A 68 -11.45 10.45 -7.60
CA THR A 68 -11.47 11.27 -6.39
C THR A 68 -12.84 11.20 -5.73
N TRP A 69 -12.89 11.30 -4.41
CA TRP A 69 -14.14 11.25 -3.66
C TRP A 69 -14.04 11.97 -2.32
N GLU A 70 -15.19 12.35 -1.75
CA GLU A 70 -15.25 12.98 -0.44
C GLU A 70 -15.09 11.96 0.68
N THR A 71 -14.24 12.27 1.66
CA THR A 71 -13.89 11.35 2.76
C THR A 71 -14.31 11.86 4.14
N HIS A 72 -15.35 12.71 4.19
CA HIS A 72 -15.92 13.20 5.43
C HIS A 72 -16.34 12.04 6.34
N LEU A 73 -15.88 12.03 7.60
CA LEU A 73 -16.22 10.95 8.55
C LEU A 73 -17.72 10.84 8.82
N GLN A 74 -18.42 11.96 8.76
CA GLN A 74 -19.87 12.01 8.72
C GLN A 74 -20.26 12.36 7.29
N PRO A 75 -20.85 11.41 6.55
CA PRO A 75 -21.38 11.70 5.23
C PRO A 75 -22.42 12.82 5.29
N ARG A 76 -22.57 13.55 4.18
CA ARG A 76 -23.62 14.55 4.00
C ARG A 76 -24.99 13.92 4.28
N SER A 77 -25.82 14.62 5.05
CA SER A 77 -27.18 14.19 5.35
C SER A 77 -28.17 15.03 4.57
N ILE A 78 -28.92 14.38 3.68
CA ILE A 78 -29.95 15.03 2.87
C ILE A 78 -31.30 14.68 3.50
N THR A 79 -31.86 15.60 4.29
CA THR A 79 -33.22 15.45 4.84
C THR A 79 -34.18 16.33 4.05
N PRO A 80 -35.05 15.76 3.20
CA PRO A 80 -36.03 16.57 2.48
C PRO A 80 -37.05 17.16 3.46
N LEU A 81 -37.06 18.49 3.60
CA LEU A 81 -38.17 19.20 4.26
C LEU A 81 -39.37 19.20 3.31
N GLU A 82 -40.59 19.05 3.85
CA GLU A 82 -41.84 18.86 3.07
C GLU A 82 -42.11 19.96 2.02
N ASN A 83 -41.48 21.13 2.16
CA ASN A 83 -41.67 22.30 1.28
C ASN A 83 -40.44 22.70 0.45
N GLU A 84 -39.29 22.00 0.56
CA GLU A 84 -38.08 22.32 -0.21
C GLU A 84 -37.86 21.32 -1.34
N LEU A 85 -38.06 21.80 -2.58
CA LEU A 85 -37.92 21.00 -3.80
C LEU A 85 -36.46 20.90 -4.30
N THR A 86 -35.57 21.76 -3.78
CA THR A 86 -34.17 21.92 -4.20
C THR A 86 -33.28 22.10 -2.97
N ILE A 87 -32.21 21.31 -2.86
CA ILE A 87 -31.19 21.45 -1.81
C ILE A 87 -29.85 21.81 -2.48
N ASP A 88 -29.26 22.94 -2.09
CA ASP A 88 -27.89 23.34 -2.44
C ASP A 88 -26.97 23.01 -1.26
N ASP A 89 -26.07 22.04 -1.45
CA ASP A 89 -25.18 21.54 -0.40
C ASP A 89 -23.72 22.03 -0.56
N GLY A 90 -23.52 23.12 -1.29
CA GLY A 90 -22.23 23.79 -1.44
C GLY A 90 -21.30 23.12 -2.45
N TYR A 91 -20.00 23.06 -2.14
CA TYR A 91 -18.96 22.61 -3.06
C TYR A 91 -18.48 21.19 -2.76
N PHE A 92 -18.21 20.41 -3.80
CA PHE A 92 -17.53 19.12 -3.66
C PHE A 92 -16.21 19.26 -2.91
N GLY A 93 -15.97 18.34 -1.99
CA GLY A 93 -14.85 18.33 -1.07
C GLY A 93 -15.11 19.14 0.19
N ILE A 94 -15.91 20.20 0.14
CA ILE A 94 -16.11 21.13 1.25
C ILE A 94 -17.45 20.90 1.93
N HIS A 95 -17.41 20.43 3.18
CA HIS A 95 -18.60 20.27 4.02
C HIS A 95 -18.37 20.93 5.37
N ASN A 96 -19.31 21.77 5.82
CA ASN A 96 -19.20 22.58 7.05
C ASN A 96 -17.89 23.37 7.17
N GLY A 97 -17.39 23.91 6.05
CA GLY A 97 -16.15 24.69 5.98
C GLY A 97 -14.86 23.88 6.09
N ILE A 98 -14.94 22.54 6.07
CA ILE A 98 -13.79 21.64 6.06
C ILE A 98 -13.68 21.00 4.68
N GLU A 99 -12.49 21.05 4.09
CA GLU A 99 -12.18 20.34 2.84
C GLU A 99 -11.63 18.95 3.13
N THR A 100 -12.29 17.90 2.64
CA THR A 100 -11.77 16.53 2.66
C THR A 100 -12.09 15.80 1.36
N VAL A 101 -11.06 15.63 0.53
CA VAL A 101 -11.10 14.83 -0.69
C VAL A 101 -9.92 13.87 -0.64
N ASP A 102 -10.11 12.64 -1.11
CA ASP A 102 -9.03 11.70 -1.27
C ASP A 102 -9.05 11.06 -2.66
N ALA A 103 -7.90 10.54 -3.08
CA ALA A 103 -7.79 9.70 -4.26
C ALA A 103 -8.59 8.40 -4.06
N GLY A 104 -9.14 7.87 -5.14
CA GLY A 104 -9.85 6.60 -5.12
C GLY A 104 -8.94 5.40 -4.94
N TRP A 105 -9.43 4.25 -5.41
CA TRP A 105 -8.76 2.96 -5.33
C TRP A 105 -9.13 2.15 -6.58
N LEU A 106 -8.46 1.02 -6.80
CA LEU A 106 -8.77 0.15 -7.93
C LEU A 106 -10.13 -0.51 -7.69
N THR A 107 -11.09 -0.13 -8.51
CA THR A 107 -12.50 -0.58 -8.42
C THR A 107 -12.74 -1.74 -9.37
N CYS A 108 -12.35 -1.57 -10.63
CA CYS A 108 -12.36 -2.59 -11.67
C CYS A 108 -11.07 -2.58 -12.53
N GLN A 109 -10.26 -1.53 -12.43
CA GLN A 109 -9.02 -1.37 -13.20
C GLN A 109 -7.92 -2.27 -12.67
N THR A 110 -7.01 -2.67 -13.54
CA THR A 110 -5.72 -3.26 -13.17
C THR A 110 -4.63 -2.21 -13.32
N GLU A 111 -3.72 -2.15 -12.34
CA GLU A 111 -2.51 -1.33 -12.44
C GLU A 111 -1.31 -2.23 -12.74
N ILE A 112 -0.56 -1.87 -13.78
CA ILE A 112 0.69 -2.50 -14.19
C ILE A 112 1.81 -1.52 -13.89
N ARG A 113 2.80 -1.94 -13.09
CA ARG A 113 4.03 -1.18 -12.90
C ARG A 113 5.20 -1.91 -13.52
N LEU A 114 5.97 -1.22 -14.35
CA LEU A 114 7.17 -1.72 -15.01
C LEU A 114 8.37 -0.93 -14.55
N ARG A 115 9.46 -1.61 -14.17
CA ARG A 115 10.64 -0.99 -13.57
C ARG A 115 11.91 -1.40 -14.29
N LEU A 116 12.73 -0.39 -14.57
CA LEU A 116 14.10 -0.54 -15.05
C LEU A 116 15.03 -0.05 -13.94
N HIS A 117 15.74 -0.99 -13.33
CA HIS A 117 16.65 -0.71 -12.22
C HIS A 117 17.89 -1.59 -12.21
N TYR A 118 18.93 -1.08 -11.56
CA TYR A 118 20.15 -1.82 -11.31
C TYR A 118 19.96 -2.69 -10.05
N SER A 119 20.16 -3.99 -10.23
CA SER A 119 20.29 -4.97 -9.15
C SER A 119 21.77 -5.41 -9.10
N GLU A 120 22.07 -6.69 -8.87
CA GLU A 120 23.41 -7.25 -9.16
C GLU A 120 23.84 -7.03 -10.63
N LYS A 121 22.88 -6.86 -11.54
CA LYS A 121 23.10 -6.69 -12.98
C LYS A 121 22.40 -5.42 -13.47
N SER A 122 23.01 -4.78 -14.47
CA SER A 122 22.39 -3.70 -15.23
C SER A 122 21.06 -4.15 -15.84
N PRO A 123 20.02 -3.29 -15.88
CA PRO A 123 18.75 -3.61 -16.54
C PRO A 123 18.94 -3.79 -18.04
N VAL A 124 19.92 -3.11 -18.65
CA VAL A 124 20.24 -3.25 -20.08
C VAL A 124 21.61 -3.92 -20.24
N MET A 125 21.66 -4.97 -21.05
CA MET A 125 22.89 -5.69 -21.41
C MET A 125 23.07 -5.68 -22.93
N ILE A 126 24.10 -4.99 -23.39
CA ILE A 126 24.41 -4.89 -24.82
C ILE A 126 25.45 -5.92 -25.23
N SER A 127 25.16 -6.66 -26.30
CA SER A 127 26.03 -7.70 -26.85
C SER A 127 26.96 -7.18 -27.95
N LYS A 128 26.60 -6.08 -28.62
CA LYS A 128 27.37 -5.52 -29.73
C LYS A 128 28.55 -4.69 -29.22
N LYS A 129 29.75 -5.04 -29.70
CA LYS A 129 31.01 -4.36 -29.33
C LYS A 129 30.97 -2.84 -29.51
N LYS A 130 30.32 -2.34 -30.57
CA LYS A 130 30.23 -0.90 -30.87
C LYS A 130 29.56 -0.07 -29.78
N PHE A 131 28.72 -0.70 -28.97
CA PHE A 131 27.87 -0.04 -27.98
C PHE A 131 28.26 -0.39 -26.53
N LYS A 132 29.43 -1.01 -26.35
CA LYS A 132 29.83 -1.59 -25.05
C LYS A 132 30.16 -0.52 -24.00
N THR A 133 30.54 0.68 -24.44
CA THR A 133 30.89 1.84 -23.59
C THR A 133 29.79 2.91 -23.57
N SER A 134 28.73 2.73 -24.33
CA SER A 134 27.67 3.72 -24.50
C SER A 134 26.74 3.77 -23.27
N ARG A 135 26.20 4.94 -23.00
CA ARG A 135 25.06 5.09 -22.08
C ARG A 135 23.77 5.11 -22.86
N PHE A 136 22.70 4.63 -22.22
CA PHE A 136 21.40 4.52 -22.86
C PHE A 136 20.36 5.36 -22.14
N ARG A 137 19.53 6.01 -22.95
CA ARG A 137 18.25 6.54 -22.51
C ARG A 137 17.14 5.61 -22.97
N VAL A 138 16.06 5.55 -22.22
CA VAL A 138 14.92 4.70 -22.51
C VAL A 138 13.62 5.49 -22.44
N LYS A 139 12.78 5.28 -23.45
CA LYS A 139 11.42 5.80 -23.56
C LYS A 139 10.46 4.62 -23.63
N LEU A 140 9.37 4.64 -22.87
CA LEU A 140 8.28 3.68 -23.03
C LEU A 140 7.10 4.33 -23.75
N THR A 141 6.65 3.73 -24.84
CA THR A 141 5.45 4.14 -25.56
C THR A 141 4.39 3.05 -25.44
N LEU A 142 3.16 3.43 -25.14
CA LEU A 142 1.99 2.56 -25.31
C LEU A 142 1.45 2.80 -26.71
N GLU A 143 1.62 1.82 -27.61
CA GLU A 143 1.18 1.93 -29.01
C GLU A 143 -0.32 1.73 -29.16
N GLY A 144 -0.90 0.85 -28.33
CA GLY A 144 -2.33 0.55 -28.37
C GLY A 144 -2.64 -0.81 -27.77
N LEU A 145 -3.69 -1.44 -28.31
CA LEU A 145 -4.06 -2.81 -27.99
C LEU A 145 -3.34 -3.78 -28.93
N GLU A 146 -3.12 -5.02 -28.50
CA GLU A 146 -2.60 -6.08 -29.36
C GLU A 146 -3.64 -6.32 -30.48
N LYS A 147 -3.21 -6.23 -31.75
CA LYS A 147 -4.12 -6.40 -32.89
C LYS A 147 -4.29 -7.88 -33.20
N ASP A 148 -5.54 -8.34 -33.26
CA ASP A 148 -5.87 -9.61 -33.90
C ASP A 148 -6.11 -9.36 -35.40
N ASP A 149 -5.43 -10.10 -36.27
CA ASP A 149 -5.45 -9.94 -37.74
C ASP A 149 -6.87 -10.12 -38.37
N ASP A 150 -7.86 -10.59 -37.60
CA ASP A 150 -9.23 -10.86 -38.07
C ASP A 150 -10.14 -9.61 -38.12
N ASP A 151 -9.73 -8.47 -37.54
CA ASP A 151 -10.55 -7.26 -37.44
C ASP A 151 -10.42 -6.29 -38.64
N GLU A 152 -9.49 -6.52 -39.58
CA GLU A 152 -9.24 -5.58 -40.69
C GLU A 152 -10.20 -5.72 -41.89
N GLU A 153 -11.04 -6.76 -42.00
CA GLU A 153 -11.85 -6.99 -43.21
C GLU A 153 -13.36 -6.66 -43.14
N GLY A 154 -13.88 -6.07 -42.06
CA GLY A 154 -15.28 -5.64 -42.15
C GLY A 154 -15.87 -4.90 -40.96
N GLN A 155 -15.81 -3.57 -41.00
CA GLN A 155 -16.97 -2.70 -40.72
C GLN A 155 -16.62 -1.22 -40.93
N GLU A 156 -16.97 -0.69 -42.11
CA GLU A 156 -17.46 0.69 -42.19
C GLU A 156 -18.80 0.75 -41.42
N LYS A 157 -18.76 1.04 -40.11
CA LYS A 157 -19.94 1.43 -39.34
C LYS A 157 -19.89 2.90 -38.99
N THR A 158 -20.71 3.65 -39.72
CA THR A 158 -21.16 4.99 -39.40
C THR A 158 -22.09 4.96 -38.19
N SER A 159 -21.61 5.40 -37.02
CA SER A 159 -22.46 5.85 -35.90
C SER A 159 -21.67 6.72 -34.91
N PRO A 160 -22.09 7.96 -34.60
CA PRO A 160 -21.38 8.84 -33.67
C PRO A 160 -21.87 8.59 -32.24
N THR A 161 -21.40 7.52 -31.61
CA THR A 161 -21.46 7.41 -30.14
C THR A 161 -20.25 6.60 -29.72
N VAL A 162 -19.11 7.27 -29.62
CA VAL A 162 -17.86 6.67 -29.13
C VAL A 162 -18.10 6.28 -27.66
N PRO A 163 -18.08 4.99 -27.29
CA PRO A 163 -18.05 4.60 -25.89
C PRO A 163 -16.83 5.27 -25.26
N GLN A 164 -17.00 5.99 -24.14
CA GLN A 164 -15.87 6.52 -23.38
C GLN A 164 -15.07 5.35 -22.79
N LYS A 165 -14.20 4.72 -23.58
CA LYS A 165 -13.19 3.79 -23.09
C LYS A 165 -12.15 4.60 -22.29
N MET A 166 -11.74 4.09 -21.14
CA MET A 166 -10.67 4.69 -20.34
C MET A 166 -9.42 4.85 -21.22
N ALA A 167 -8.87 6.05 -21.30
CA ALA A 167 -7.57 6.25 -21.91
C ALA A 167 -6.52 5.57 -21.02
N ASN A 168 -5.75 4.65 -21.59
CA ASN A 168 -4.61 4.05 -20.91
C ASN A 168 -3.54 5.14 -20.75
N ASN A 169 -3.46 5.74 -19.57
CA ASN A 169 -2.45 6.74 -19.26
C ASN A 169 -1.19 6.05 -18.73
N VAL A 170 -0.03 6.52 -19.17
CA VAL A 170 1.27 6.08 -18.68
C VAL A 170 1.85 7.19 -17.81
N GLU A 171 2.06 6.90 -16.53
CA GLU A 171 2.77 7.78 -15.60
C GLU A 171 4.23 7.33 -15.44
N PHE A 172 5.12 8.29 -15.16
CA PHE A 172 6.56 8.08 -15.12
C PHE A 172 7.14 8.53 -13.78
N SER A 173 7.82 7.62 -13.08
CA SER A 173 8.47 7.89 -11.80
C SER A 173 9.97 7.67 -11.86
N LEU A 174 10.72 8.67 -11.41
CA LEU A 174 12.16 8.59 -11.17
C LEU A 174 12.42 8.50 -9.67
N ILE A 175 13.01 7.38 -9.24
CA ILE A 175 13.21 7.07 -7.83
C ILE A 175 14.71 6.95 -7.56
N SER A 176 15.22 7.63 -6.54
CA SER A 176 16.59 7.53 -6.03
C SER A 176 16.59 7.57 -4.50
N ASN A 177 17.74 7.38 -3.85
CA ASN A 177 17.85 7.48 -2.39
C ASN A 177 17.38 8.82 -1.79
N ASN A 178 17.30 9.88 -2.60
CA ASN A 178 17.01 11.25 -2.14
C ASN A 178 15.76 11.84 -2.78
N GLU A 179 15.23 11.22 -3.84
CA GLU A 179 14.24 11.83 -4.71
C GLU A 179 13.24 10.80 -5.23
N TYR A 180 11.96 11.10 -5.09
CA TYR A 180 10.87 10.44 -5.81
C TYR A 180 10.15 11.54 -6.61
N LYS A 181 10.22 11.48 -7.94
CA LYS A 181 9.54 12.43 -8.84
C LYS A 181 8.67 11.69 -9.82
N CYS A 182 7.35 11.90 -9.75
CA CYS A 182 6.44 11.51 -10.81
C CYS A 182 6.25 12.65 -11.81
N ARG A 183 6.08 12.28 -13.08
CA ARG A 183 5.83 13.17 -14.20
C ARG A 183 4.79 12.54 -15.11
N HIS A 184 3.89 13.37 -15.61
CA HIS A 184 2.88 12.98 -16.61
C HIS A 184 3.45 12.94 -18.04
N SER A 185 4.72 13.29 -18.22
CA SER A 185 5.41 13.24 -19.50
C SER A 185 6.89 12.92 -19.33
N GLN A 186 7.43 12.23 -20.32
CA GLN A 186 8.86 11.93 -20.46
C GLN A 186 9.46 12.74 -21.63
N PRO A 187 10.78 12.97 -21.68
CA PRO A 187 11.44 13.59 -22.82
C PRO A 187 11.29 12.78 -24.10
N ASP A 188 11.48 13.41 -25.26
CA ASP A 188 11.35 12.75 -26.57
C ASP A 188 12.27 11.54 -26.76
N CYS A 189 13.46 11.58 -26.13
CA CYS A 189 14.41 10.46 -26.08
C CYS A 189 14.45 9.76 -24.71
N GLY A 190 13.38 9.90 -23.92
CA GLY A 190 13.24 9.26 -22.62
C GLY A 190 14.28 9.68 -21.58
N TYR A 191 14.48 8.84 -20.55
CA TYR A 191 15.37 9.10 -19.43
C TYR A 191 16.65 8.27 -19.48
N ALA A 192 17.76 8.87 -19.05
CA ALA A 192 19.02 8.15 -18.90
C ALA A 192 18.90 7.05 -17.84
N LEU A 193 19.39 5.85 -18.17
CA LEU A 193 19.54 4.77 -17.22
C LEU A 193 20.75 5.05 -16.32
N GLN A 194 20.51 5.14 -15.02
CA GLN A 194 21.54 5.46 -14.02
C GLN A 194 21.55 4.40 -12.91
N SER A 195 22.73 4.06 -12.40
CA SER A 195 22.91 2.97 -11.42
C SER A 195 22.31 3.25 -10.05
N ASP A 196 22.13 4.52 -9.71
CA ASP A 196 21.60 4.99 -8.43
C ASP A 196 20.10 5.35 -8.51
N ARG A 197 19.43 5.04 -9.63
CA ARG A 197 18.02 5.39 -9.85
C ARG A 197 17.22 4.24 -10.45
N TRP A 198 15.94 4.22 -10.13
CA TRP A 198 14.93 3.42 -10.80
C TRP A 198 14.11 4.30 -11.72
N LEU A 199 13.76 3.74 -12.87
CA LEU A 199 12.72 4.27 -13.73
C LEU A 199 11.52 3.33 -13.62
N GLU A 200 10.39 3.87 -13.16
CA GLU A 200 9.12 3.15 -13.01
C GLU A 200 8.09 3.77 -13.96
N TYR A 201 7.34 2.90 -14.62
CA TYR A 201 6.20 3.25 -15.45
C TYR A 201 4.94 2.64 -14.83
N THR A 202 3.91 3.44 -14.64
CA THR A 202 2.63 3.01 -14.08
C THR A 202 1.54 3.15 -15.13
N ILE A 203 0.78 2.08 -15.36
CA ILE A 203 -0.27 2.01 -16.36
C ILE A 203 -1.53 1.48 -15.67
N GLN A 204 -2.62 2.24 -15.71
CA GLN A 204 -3.93 1.74 -15.30
C GLN A 204 -4.77 1.45 -16.54
N THR A 205 -5.34 0.25 -16.58
CA THR A 205 -6.10 -0.22 -17.75
C THR A 205 -7.23 -1.17 -17.36
N MET A 206 -8.21 -1.28 -18.26
CA MET A 206 -9.27 -2.28 -18.23
C MET A 206 -8.91 -3.56 -18.99
N GLU A 207 -7.87 -3.53 -19.81
CA GLU A 207 -7.47 -4.61 -20.73
C GLU A 207 -5.99 -5.00 -20.46
N PRO A 208 -5.66 -5.52 -19.25
CA PRO A 208 -4.27 -5.70 -18.80
C PRO A 208 -3.49 -6.79 -19.53
N ASP A 209 -4.15 -7.60 -20.33
CA ASP A 209 -3.61 -8.68 -21.15
C ASP A 209 -3.60 -8.35 -22.65
N ASN A 210 -3.95 -7.12 -23.02
CA ASN A 210 -4.09 -6.67 -24.40
C ASN A 210 -3.43 -5.29 -24.65
N LEU A 211 -2.22 -5.07 -24.17
CA LEU A 211 -1.42 -3.86 -24.36
C LEU A 211 -0.13 -4.16 -25.13
N GLU A 212 0.16 -3.33 -26.15
CA GLU A 212 1.45 -3.30 -26.84
C GLU A 212 2.31 -2.13 -26.33
N LEU A 213 3.45 -2.48 -25.72
CA LEU A 213 4.37 -1.53 -25.09
C LEU A 213 5.75 -1.59 -25.76
N ILE A 214 6.26 -0.45 -26.20
CA ILE A 214 7.57 -0.34 -26.87
C ILE A 214 8.55 0.43 -25.98
N PHE A 215 9.65 -0.22 -25.63
CA PHE A 215 10.83 0.41 -25.04
C PHE A 215 11.80 0.83 -26.14
N ASP A 216 11.92 2.12 -26.42
CA ASP A 216 12.93 2.68 -27.33
C ASP A 216 14.21 3.05 -26.59
N PHE A 217 15.35 2.63 -27.15
CA PHE A 217 16.67 2.89 -26.58
C PHE A 217 17.44 3.90 -27.45
N PHE A 218 17.98 4.94 -26.81
CA PHE A 218 18.76 6.00 -27.46
C PHE A 218 20.18 6.02 -26.90
N GLU A 219 21.18 6.13 -27.78
CA GLU A 219 22.59 6.18 -27.42
C GLU A 219 23.01 7.61 -27.08
N GLU A 220 23.61 7.77 -25.91
CA GLU A 220 24.29 8.99 -25.50
C GLU A 220 25.81 8.76 -25.65
N ASP A 221 26.40 9.33 -26.71
CA ASP A 221 27.85 9.27 -26.95
C ASP A 221 28.57 10.31 -26.08
N LEU A 222 29.55 9.87 -25.29
CA LEU A 222 30.38 10.70 -24.42
C LEU A 222 31.72 11.10 -25.07
N SER A 223 32.01 10.60 -26.26
CA SER A 223 33.32 10.74 -26.93
C SER A 223 33.38 11.89 -27.95
N GLU A 224 32.23 12.39 -28.41
CA GLU A 224 32.15 13.62 -29.19
C GLU A 224 31.74 14.79 -28.28
N LYS A 225 32.51 15.88 -28.30
CA LYS A 225 32.02 17.15 -27.76
C LYS A 225 30.74 17.43 -28.54
N VAL A 226 29.60 17.49 -27.83
CA VAL A 226 28.32 17.97 -28.36
C VAL A 226 28.60 19.22 -29.17
N VAL A 227 28.67 19.08 -30.49
CA VAL A 227 28.72 20.21 -31.41
C VAL A 227 27.36 20.85 -31.28
N GLN A 228 27.34 22.17 -31.24
CA GLN A 228 26.24 23.00 -30.74
C GLN A 228 24.91 22.91 -31.51
N ASP A 229 24.73 21.94 -32.43
CA ASP A 229 23.54 21.79 -33.28
C ASP A 229 23.10 20.32 -33.55
N ASP A 230 23.63 19.30 -32.87
CA ASP A 230 23.12 17.90 -32.98
C ASP A 230 22.23 17.57 -31.76
N GLU A 231 20.92 17.85 -31.89
CA GLU A 231 20.01 18.05 -30.75
C GLU A 231 19.39 16.78 -30.11
N HIS A 232 19.57 15.55 -30.63
CA HIS A 232 18.94 14.35 -30.05
C HIS A 232 19.83 13.10 -30.04
N PRO A 233 19.95 12.37 -28.90
CA PRO A 233 20.66 11.09 -28.85
C PRO A 233 20.10 10.09 -29.86
N GLY A 234 20.98 9.35 -30.54
CA GLY A 234 20.60 8.52 -31.68
C GLY A 234 19.82 7.27 -31.29
N HIS A 235 18.65 7.03 -31.91
CA HIS A 235 17.88 5.80 -31.69
C HIS A 235 18.68 4.55 -32.07
N VAL A 236 18.75 3.56 -31.19
CA VAL A 236 19.62 2.39 -31.31
C VAL A 236 18.84 1.15 -31.68
N GLY A 237 17.66 1.00 -31.08
CA GLY A 237 16.81 -0.16 -31.19
C GLY A 237 15.67 -0.11 -30.20
N SER A 238 14.78 -1.08 -30.30
CA SER A 238 13.54 -1.14 -29.52
C SER A 238 13.32 -2.56 -28.96
N ALA A 239 12.64 -2.66 -27.83
CA ALA A 239 12.13 -3.92 -27.30
C ALA A 239 10.61 -3.82 -27.13
N CYS A 240 9.88 -4.76 -27.72
CA CYS A 240 8.43 -4.84 -27.58
C CYS A 240 8.06 -5.75 -26.42
N LEU A 241 7.08 -5.32 -25.63
CA LEU A 241 6.42 -6.07 -24.58
C LEU A 241 4.94 -6.17 -24.94
N LEU A 242 4.48 -7.40 -25.18
CA LEU A 242 3.06 -7.73 -25.24
C LEU A 242 2.62 -8.13 -23.84
N SER A 243 1.60 -7.46 -23.32
CA SER A 243 1.10 -7.73 -21.97
C SER A 243 0.47 -9.11 -21.84
N SER A 244 -0.03 -9.69 -22.94
CA SER A 244 -0.46 -11.09 -23.02
C SER A 244 0.63 -12.06 -22.52
N THR A 245 1.91 -11.76 -22.77
CA THR A 245 3.04 -12.56 -22.27
C THR A 245 3.10 -12.58 -20.74
N ILE A 246 2.70 -11.49 -20.07
CA ILE A 246 2.59 -11.44 -18.60
C ILE A 246 1.42 -12.32 -18.16
N ALA A 247 0.26 -12.18 -18.81
CA ALA A 247 -0.95 -12.94 -18.50
C ALA A 247 -0.72 -14.46 -18.63
N GLU A 248 -0.10 -14.89 -19.73
CA GLU A 248 0.26 -16.30 -20.00
C GLU A 248 1.22 -16.88 -18.95
N SER A 249 2.08 -16.05 -18.35
CA SER A 249 3.00 -16.50 -17.29
C SER A 249 2.27 -16.92 -16.01
N GLY A 250 1.03 -16.46 -15.82
CA GLY A 250 0.22 -16.69 -14.63
C GLY A 250 0.74 -16.02 -13.36
N LYS A 251 1.77 -15.17 -13.45
CA LYS A 251 2.39 -14.49 -12.30
C LYS A 251 1.96 -13.03 -12.23
N SER A 252 1.67 -12.54 -11.02
CA SER A 252 1.38 -11.12 -10.81
C SER A 252 2.63 -10.26 -10.60
N ALA A 253 3.83 -10.85 -10.48
CA ALA A 253 5.08 -10.11 -10.34
C ALA A 253 6.27 -10.94 -10.83
N GLY A 254 7.32 -10.28 -11.28
CA GLY A 254 8.55 -10.95 -11.70
C GLY A 254 9.44 -10.11 -12.59
N ILE A 255 10.37 -10.76 -13.30
CA ILE A 255 11.31 -10.11 -14.21
C ILE A 255 11.17 -10.70 -15.61
N LEU A 256 10.81 -9.87 -16.58
CA LEU A 256 10.82 -10.18 -18.00
C LEU A 256 12.18 -9.88 -18.60
N THR A 257 12.60 -10.64 -19.61
CA THR A 257 13.81 -10.35 -20.39
C THR A 257 13.44 -10.23 -21.85
N LEU A 258 13.48 -9.00 -22.37
CA LEU A 258 13.09 -8.68 -23.74
C LEU A 258 14.34 -8.49 -24.61
N ALA A 259 14.28 -8.96 -25.85
CA ALA A 259 15.35 -8.72 -26.82
C ALA A 259 15.28 -7.28 -27.34
N ILE A 260 16.42 -6.59 -27.36
CA ILE A 260 16.53 -5.26 -27.97
C ILE A 260 16.90 -5.47 -29.44
N MET A 261 15.96 -5.15 -30.32
CA MET A 261 16.09 -5.27 -31.77
C MET A 261 16.69 -3.98 -32.33
N GLY A 262 17.79 -4.08 -33.07
CA GLY A 262 18.38 -2.90 -33.70
C GLY A 262 17.54 -2.40 -34.88
N ARG A 263 17.90 -1.25 -35.46
CA ARG A 263 17.24 -0.69 -36.67
C ARG A 263 17.09 -1.67 -37.85
N ASN A 264 17.97 -2.68 -37.92
CA ASN A 264 17.77 -3.84 -38.79
C ASN A 264 17.07 -4.95 -37.99
N PRO A 265 15.77 -5.20 -38.20
CA PRO A 265 14.95 -6.05 -37.31
C PRO A 265 15.43 -7.50 -37.22
N ARG A 266 16.27 -7.99 -38.14
CA ARG A 266 16.89 -9.32 -38.07
C ARG A 266 18.11 -9.43 -37.15
N LYS A 267 18.48 -8.36 -36.42
CA LYS A 267 19.68 -8.33 -35.56
C LYS A 267 19.38 -7.79 -34.17
N THR A 268 19.40 -8.69 -33.19
CA THR A 268 19.40 -8.32 -31.77
C THR A 268 20.72 -7.61 -31.40
N ILE A 269 20.61 -6.50 -30.67
CA ILE A 269 21.76 -5.75 -30.17
C ILE A 269 22.04 -6.02 -28.69
N GLY A 270 21.03 -6.43 -27.93
CA GLY A 270 21.14 -6.72 -26.50
C GLY A 270 19.84 -7.25 -25.94
N LYS A 271 19.70 -7.15 -24.61
CA LYS A 271 18.48 -7.48 -23.89
C LYS A 271 18.23 -6.46 -22.77
N VAL A 272 16.96 -6.23 -22.47
CA VAL A 272 16.50 -5.44 -21.32
C VAL A 272 15.78 -6.36 -20.34
N ARG A 273 16.05 -6.17 -19.06
CA ARG A 273 15.34 -6.79 -17.93
C ARG A 273 14.32 -5.79 -17.40
N VAL A 274 13.06 -6.17 -17.40
CA VAL A 274 11.94 -5.35 -16.91
C VAL A 274 11.34 -6.07 -15.71
N ASP A 275 11.48 -5.47 -14.54
CA ASP A 275 10.77 -5.91 -13.34
C ASP A 275 9.32 -5.42 -13.41
N TYR A 276 8.35 -6.24 -13.03
CA TYR A 276 6.94 -5.89 -13.13
C TYR A 276 6.14 -6.35 -11.92
N ILE A 277 5.06 -5.63 -11.67
CA ILE A 277 3.98 -6.02 -10.76
C ILE A 277 2.63 -5.66 -11.36
N ILE A 278 1.65 -6.54 -11.17
CA ILE A 278 0.25 -6.41 -11.58
C ILE A 278 -0.60 -6.32 -10.32
N ILE A 279 -1.34 -5.23 -10.16
CA ILE A 279 -2.18 -4.96 -9.00
C ILE A 279 -3.64 -4.99 -9.46
N LYS A 280 -4.42 -5.90 -8.87
CA LYS A 280 -5.84 -6.08 -9.18
C LYS A 280 -6.71 -5.64 -7.99
N PRO A 281 -7.98 -5.28 -8.19
CA PRO A 281 -8.94 -5.12 -7.10
C PRO A 281 -9.07 -6.42 -6.29
N ILE A 282 -9.62 -6.34 -5.07
CA ILE A 282 -9.85 -7.53 -4.24
C ILE A 282 -10.91 -8.41 -4.91
N GLN A 283 -10.57 -9.65 -5.24
CA GLN A 283 -11.49 -10.54 -5.94
C GLN A 283 -12.71 -10.88 -5.07
N GLY A 284 -13.94 -10.64 -5.54
CA GLY A 284 -15.14 -11.02 -4.78
C GLY A 284 -15.37 -10.21 -3.49
N TYR A 285 -14.76 -9.04 -3.36
CA TYR A 285 -15.08 -8.05 -2.33
C TYR A 285 -15.15 -6.66 -2.94
N THR A 286 -16.25 -5.95 -2.72
CA THR A 286 -16.43 -4.57 -3.18
C THR A 286 -16.34 -3.63 -2.00
N CYS A 287 -15.41 -2.67 -2.05
CA CYS A 287 -15.33 -1.61 -1.04
C CYS A 287 -16.52 -0.63 -1.20
N ASP A 288 -17.17 -0.30 -0.09
CA ASP A 288 -18.23 0.70 -0.07
C ASP A 288 -17.66 2.12 0.15
N MET A 289 -18.49 3.15 -0.07
CA MET A 289 -18.14 4.55 0.10
C MET A 289 -18.61 5.12 1.46
N ARG A 290 -18.93 4.26 2.44
CA ARG A 290 -19.59 4.73 3.69
C ARG A 290 -18.67 5.54 4.58
N ALA A 291 -17.42 5.10 4.72
CA ALA A 291 -16.44 5.72 5.59
C ALA A 291 -15.02 5.41 5.12
N SER A 292 -14.15 6.43 5.19
CA SER A 292 -12.71 6.26 5.02
C SER A 292 -11.94 6.86 6.17
N TYR A 293 -10.95 6.12 6.62
CA TYR A 293 -9.92 6.56 7.54
C TYR A 293 -8.54 6.57 6.87
N ALA A 294 -8.46 6.34 5.55
CA ALA A 294 -7.21 6.14 4.83
C ALA A 294 -6.20 7.29 5.03
N LYS A 295 -6.71 8.52 5.14
CA LYS A 295 -5.95 9.74 5.42
C LYS A 295 -6.35 10.43 6.73
N TYR A 296 -7.22 9.81 7.52
CA TYR A 296 -7.72 10.40 8.75
C TYR A 296 -6.71 10.22 9.89
N TRP A 297 -6.27 11.34 10.46
CA TRP A 297 -5.58 11.36 11.73
C TRP A 297 -6.11 12.49 12.61
N LYS A 298 -6.62 12.15 13.80
CA LYS A 298 -7.08 13.16 14.76
C LYS A 298 -5.88 13.72 15.52
N PRO A 299 -5.60 15.04 15.45
CA PRO A 299 -4.54 15.68 16.24
C PRO A 299 -4.71 15.38 17.73
N ARG A 300 -3.63 14.90 18.36
CA ARG A 300 -3.59 14.46 19.76
C ARG A 300 -2.15 14.30 20.22
N THR A 301 -1.96 14.00 21.50
CA THR A 301 -0.67 13.57 22.06
C THR A 301 -0.21 12.25 21.45
N THR A 302 1.10 11.99 21.47
CA THR A 302 1.70 10.74 21.00
C THR A 302 0.96 9.52 21.56
N LEU A 303 0.62 8.59 20.69
CA LEU A 303 -0.01 7.33 21.08
C LEU A 303 1.03 6.30 21.50
N ASP A 304 0.73 5.57 22.57
CA ASP A 304 1.48 4.38 22.94
C ASP A 304 0.92 3.16 22.21
N VAL A 305 1.80 2.37 21.62
CA VAL A 305 1.48 1.18 20.83
C VAL A 305 2.29 0.00 21.36
N GLY A 306 1.61 -1.08 21.74
CA GLY A 306 2.27 -2.29 22.25
C GLY A 306 2.86 -3.12 21.12
N HIS A 307 4.19 -3.21 21.03
CA HIS A 307 4.90 -4.02 20.03
C HIS A 307 4.63 -5.52 20.25
N ARG A 308 4.11 -6.23 19.24
CA ARG A 308 3.68 -7.64 19.35
C ARG A 308 2.80 -7.91 20.60
N GLY A 309 2.07 -6.89 21.04
CA GLY A 309 1.47 -6.78 22.37
C GLY A 309 2.45 -6.27 23.44
N ALA A 310 2.85 -7.13 24.36
CA ALA A 310 3.69 -6.86 25.53
C ALA A 310 5.19 -6.76 25.21
N GLY A 311 5.58 -7.00 23.96
CA GLY A 311 6.95 -6.87 23.47
C GLY A 311 7.63 -8.17 23.08
N ASN A 312 8.85 -8.04 22.56
CA ASN A 312 9.69 -9.16 22.16
C ASN A 312 10.04 -10.07 23.36
N SER A 313 9.83 -11.37 23.16
CA SER A 313 10.02 -12.44 24.14
C SER A 313 11.14 -13.41 23.76
N THR A 314 11.94 -13.07 22.74
CA THR A 314 12.88 -13.99 22.07
C THR A 314 14.31 -13.47 21.89
N THR A 315 14.52 -12.23 21.48
CA THR A 315 15.84 -11.76 21.00
C THR A 315 16.37 -10.52 21.69
N THR A 316 15.57 -9.84 22.50
CA THR A 316 16.02 -8.61 23.19
C THR A 316 16.76 -8.91 24.50
N ALA A 317 17.59 -7.97 24.95
CA ALA A 317 18.33 -8.10 26.21
C ALA A 317 17.42 -8.25 27.44
N LYS A 318 16.18 -7.75 27.37
CA LYS A 318 15.18 -7.84 28.44
C LYS A 318 13.87 -8.37 27.87
N LEU A 319 13.64 -9.67 28.00
CA LEU A 319 12.46 -10.34 27.44
C LEU A 319 11.15 -9.88 28.09
N ALA A 320 10.08 -9.84 27.28
CA ALA A 320 8.72 -9.66 27.77
C ALA A 320 8.26 -10.85 28.64
N LYS A 321 7.40 -10.57 29.62
CA LYS A 321 6.85 -11.61 30.54
C LYS A 321 5.80 -12.50 29.89
N VAL A 322 5.17 -12.01 28.82
CA VAL A 322 4.12 -12.71 28.08
C VAL A 322 4.64 -12.93 26.67
N GLN A 323 4.40 -14.12 26.13
CA GLN A 323 4.84 -14.48 24.79
C GLN A 323 4.25 -13.54 23.75
N GLU A 324 5.13 -12.98 22.91
CA GLU A 324 4.78 -12.06 21.83
C GLU A 324 3.73 -12.65 20.87
N ASN A 325 2.97 -11.79 20.18
CA ASN A 325 2.00 -12.21 19.15
C ASN A 325 0.91 -13.19 19.64
N THR A 326 0.61 -13.17 20.94
CA THR A 326 -0.51 -13.92 21.55
C THR A 326 -1.63 -12.99 22.03
N ILE A 327 -2.88 -13.49 22.09
CA ILE A 327 -4.01 -12.72 22.65
C ILE A 327 -3.69 -12.22 24.08
N ALA A 328 -3.00 -13.01 24.89
CA ALA A 328 -2.60 -12.61 26.24
C ALA A 328 -1.65 -11.40 26.22
N SER A 329 -0.67 -11.41 25.32
CA SER A 329 0.28 -10.30 25.12
C SER A 329 -0.43 -9.03 24.66
N LEU A 330 -1.34 -9.14 23.68
CA LEU A 330 -2.13 -8.02 23.17
C LEU A 330 -3.04 -7.42 24.26
N ARG A 331 -3.76 -8.27 25.01
CA ARG A 331 -4.60 -7.83 26.13
C ARG A 331 -3.80 -7.18 27.24
N ASN A 332 -2.60 -7.69 27.53
CA ASN A 332 -1.72 -7.12 28.54
C ASN A 332 -1.28 -5.70 28.15
N ALA A 333 -0.82 -5.47 26.93
CA ALA A 333 -0.47 -4.11 26.50
C ALA A 333 -1.69 -3.17 26.54
N ALA A 334 -2.84 -3.64 26.05
CA ALA A 334 -4.08 -2.87 26.08
C ALA A 334 -4.50 -2.47 27.49
N SER A 335 -4.38 -3.35 28.49
CA SER A 335 -4.76 -3.05 29.88
C SER A 335 -3.83 -2.05 30.57
N HIS A 336 -2.66 -1.77 29.99
CA HIS A 336 -1.69 -0.79 30.49
C HIS A 336 -1.69 0.51 29.65
N GLY A 337 -2.80 0.78 28.96
CA GLY A 337 -3.06 2.05 28.27
C GLY A 337 -2.64 2.12 26.80
N ALA A 338 -2.17 1.01 26.20
CA ALA A 338 -1.84 1.00 24.78
C ALA A 338 -3.08 1.34 23.92
N ALA A 339 -2.97 2.37 23.09
CA ALA A 339 -4.04 2.78 22.18
C ALA A 339 -4.18 1.80 21.03
N TYR A 340 -3.03 1.39 20.49
CA TYR A 340 -2.93 0.31 19.52
C TYR A 340 -2.10 -0.85 20.09
N VAL A 341 -2.37 -2.06 19.60
CA VAL A 341 -1.42 -3.16 19.68
C VAL A 341 -0.95 -3.49 18.28
N GLU A 342 0.35 -3.66 18.15
CA GLU A 342 1.01 -4.07 16.91
C GLU A 342 1.20 -5.59 16.94
N PHE A 343 1.08 -6.22 15.78
CA PHE A 343 1.43 -7.62 15.56
C PHE A 343 1.59 -7.94 14.07
N ASP A 344 2.30 -9.03 13.81
CA ASP A 344 2.73 -9.45 12.48
C ASP A 344 1.78 -10.48 11.87
N VAL A 345 1.44 -10.33 10.58
CA VAL A 345 0.56 -11.24 9.85
C VAL A 345 1.19 -11.70 8.53
N HIS A 346 1.09 -13.00 8.28
CA HIS A 346 1.36 -13.64 6.99
C HIS A 346 0.55 -14.94 6.86
N LEU A 347 0.83 -15.78 5.85
CA LEU A 347 0.05 -16.98 5.53
C LEU A 347 0.84 -18.27 5.76
N SER A 348 0.12 -19.30 6.21
CA SER A 348 0.56 -20.71 6.11
C SER A 348 0.44 -21.22 4.66
N LYS A 349 0.94 -22.43 4.40
CA LYS A 349 0.88 -23.10 3.09
C LYS A 349 -0.53 -23.24 2.51
N ASP A 350 -1.49 -23.54 3.37
CA ASP A 350 -2.92 -23.68 3.07
C ASP A 350 -3.67 -22.34 3.12
N HIS A 351 -2.93 -21.23 3.04
CA HIS A 351 -3.47 -19.87 2.94
C HIS A 351 -4.28 -19.41 4.16
N VAL A 352 -4.01 -19.98 5.34
CA VAL A 352 -4.61 -19.53 6.60
C VAL A 352 -3.81 -18.33 7.12
N PRO A 353 -4.44 -17.17 7.36
CA PRO A 353 -3.76 -16.04 7.98
C PRO A 353 -3.39 -16.34 9.43
N ILE A 354 -2.11 -16.16 9.74
CA ILE A 354 -1.52 -16.43 11.06
C ILE A 354 -0.86 -15.18 11.62
N VAL A 355 -0.83 -15.10 12.95
CA VAL A 355 -0.12 -14.05 13.68
C VAL A 355 1.24 -14.57 14.13
N TYR A 356 2.30 -14.13 13.44
CA TYR A 356 3.67 -14.60 13.65
C TYR A 356 4.68 -13.67 12.95
N HIS A 357 5.82 -13.44 13.61
CA HIS A 357 6.82 -12.47 13.16
C HIS A 357 7.75 -13.01 12.06
N ASP A 358 8.34 -14.19 12.28
CA ASP A 358 9.41 -14.69 11.41
C ASP A 358 8.85 -15.37 10.16
N LEU A 359 9.62 -15.36 9.06
CA LEU A 359 9.23 -16.05 7.82
C LEU A 359 9.53 -17.55 7.87
N THR A 360 10.32 -17.97 8.86
CA THR A 360 10.80 -19.34 9.08
C THR A 360 10.56 -19.75 10.53
N CYS A 361 10.62 -21.06 10.77
CA CYS A 361 10.55 -21.61 12.11
C CYS A 361 11.49 -22.83 12.23
N CYS A 362 11.90 -23.17 13.45
CA CYS A 362 12.83 -24.28 13.67
C CYS A 362 12.10 -25.53 14.18
N MET A 363 12.48 -26.68 13.62
CA MET A 363 12.00 -28.00 13.99
C MET A 363 13.12 -28.81 14.63
N ALA A 364 12.84 -29.44 15.77
CA ALA A 364 13.74 -30.42 16.39
C ALA A 364 13.48 -31.83 15.84
N MET A 365 14.55 -32.49 15.38
CA MET A 365 14.50 -33.91 15.05
C MET A 365 14.55 -34.76 16.33
N LYS A 366 13.78 -35.85 16.36
CA LYS A 366 13.74 -36.76 17.51
C LYS A 366 15.11 -37.43 17.67
N LYS A 367 15.72 -37.30 18.86
CA LYS A 367 17.01 -37.92 19.19
C LYS A 367 16.97 -39.43 18.95
N LYS A 368 18.05 -40.00 18.38
CA LYS A 368 18.29 -41.45 18.40
C LYS A 368 18.85 -41.91 19.76
N LEU A 369 19.69 -41.10 20.41
CA LEU A 369 20.22 -41.28 21.76
C LEU A 369 20.21 -39.94 22.53
N ASP A 370 20.01 -39.99 23.85
CA ASP A 370 19.90 -38.79 24.71
C ASP A 370 21.15 -37.88 24.74
N THR A 371 22.31 -38.42 24.35
CA THR A 371 23.63 -37.76 24.39
C THR A 371 23.96 -36.90 23.17
N GLU A 372 23.16 -36.94 22.09
CA GLU A 372 23.43 -36.11 20.90
C GLU A 372 22.84 -34.69 21.04
N PRO A 373 23.55 -33.65 20.54
CA PRO A 373 23.01 -32.30 20.46
C PRO A 373 21.73 -32.30 19.61
N LEU A 374 20.74 -31.49 20.00
CA LEU A 374 19.52 -31.34 19.20
C LEU A 374 19.88 -30.76 17.84
N GLU A 375 19.67 -31.54 16.78
CA GLU A 375 19.73 -31.04 15.41
C GLU A 375 18.43 -30.29 15.12
N LEU A 376 18.57 -28.98 14.87
CA LEU A 376 17.47 -28.09 14.51
C LEU A 376 17.54 -27.84 13.01
N PHE A 377 16.39 -27.95 12.34
CA PHE A 377 16.25 -27.59 10.93
C PHE A 377 15.30 -26.41 10.80
N GLU A 378 15.70 -25.40 10.04
CA GLU A 378 14.90 -24.22 9.74
C GLU A 378 14.01 -24.49 8.52
N ILE A 379 12.71 -24.26 8.65
CA ILE A 379 11.73 -24.43 7.58
C ILE A 379 10.91 -23.17 7.40
N ALA A 380 10.61 -22.82 6.15
CA ALA A 380 9.77 -21.69 5.83
C ALA A 380 8.33 -21.93 6.28
N VAL A 381 7.71 -20.94 6.93
CA VAL A 381 6.32 -21.04 7.42
C VAL A 381 5.35 -21.29 6.27
N LYS A 382 5.63 -20.71 5.09
CA LYS A 382 4.86 -20.93 3.86
C LYS A 382 4.83 -22.38 3.37
N GLU A 383 5.71 -23.24 3.87
CA GLU A 383 5.77 -24.66 3.49
C GLU A 383 4.99 -25.57 4.45
N LEU A 384 4.43 -24.99 5.52
CA LEU A 384 3.67 -25.71 6.53
C LEU A 384 2.21 -25.26 6.53
N THR A 385 1.29 -26.23 6.54
CA THR A 385 -0.13 -25.96 6.77
C THR A 385 -0.35 -25.46 8.20
N PHE A 386 -1.49 -24.79 8.44
CA PHE A 386 -1.82 -24.33 9.78
C PHE A 386 -1.84 -25.47 10.80
N ASP A 387 -2.44 -26.61 10.45
CA ASP A 387 -2.50 -27.76 11.36
C ASP A 387 -1.10 -28.33 11.66
N GLN A 388 -0.21 -28.37 10.68
CA GLN A 388 1.19 -28.74 10.92
C GLN A 388 1.88 -27.74 11.86
N LEU A 389 1.68 -26.44 11.65
CA LEU A 389 2.20 -25.39 12.51
C LEU A 389 1.71 -25.50 13.96
N GLN A 390 0.48 -25.96 14.20
CA GLN A 390 -0.05 -26.22 15.54
C GLN A 390 0.55 -27.48 16.19
N LEU A 391 0.81 -28.52 15.39
CA LEU A 391 1.32 -29.80 15.88
C LEU A 391 2.82 -29.75 16.18
N LEU A 392 3.55 -28.91 15.46
CA LEU A 392 4.92 -28.62 15.79
C LEU A 392 4.92 -27.94 17.15
N LYS A 393 5.61 -28.54 18.12
CA LYS A 393 6.26 -27.76 19.17
C LYS A 393 7.32 -26.93 18.46
N VAL A 394 6.90 -25.87 17.76
CA VAL A 394 7.79 -24.98 17.06
C VAL A 394 8.68 -24.38 18.14
N LEU A 395 9.97 -24.66 18.04
CA LEU A 395 10.96 -24.20 18.99
C LEU A 395 11.54 -22.92 18.39
N LEU A 396 11.29 -21.78 19.02
CA LEU A 396 12.06 -20.58 18.73
C LEU A 396 13.47 -20.80 19.26
N LEU A 397 14.46 -20.63 18.39
CA LEU A 397 15.87 -20.46 18.79
C LEU A 397 15.98 -19.11 19.51
N CYS A 398 15.77 -19.13 20.83
CA CYS A 398 15.99 -17.97 21.69
C CYS A 398 17.45 -17.95 22.21
N SER A 399 18.05 -19.13 22.32
CA SER A 399 19.46 -19.44 22.65
C SER A 399 19.54 -20.98 22.78
N PRO A 400 20.70 -21.66 22.65
CA PRO A 400 20.81 -23.12 22.87
C PRO A 400 20.27 -23.65 24.22
N SER A 401 19.91 -22.77 25.16
CA SER A 401 19.40 -23.10 26.49
C SER A 401 17.89 -22.90 26.72
N LEU A 402 17.12 -22.29 25.80
CA LEU A 402 15.71 -21.95 26.03
C LEU A 402 14.81 -22.41 24.87
N LEU A 403 14.03 -23.46 25.13
CA LEU A 403 13.09 -24.08 24.21
C LEU A 403 11.66 -23.70 24.64
N TYR A 404 10.99 -22.82 23.89
CA TYR A 404 9.58 -22.48 24.14
C TYR A 404 8.66 -23.14 23.12
N SER A 405 7.49 -23.59 23.56
CA SER A 405 6.41 -24.02 22.65
C SER A 405 5.73 -22.79 22.07
N LEU A 406 5.73 -22.66 20.75
CA LEU A 406 4.97 -21.59 20.09
C LEU A 406 3.47 -21.89 20.08
N PHE A 407 2.66 -20.86 20.31
CA PHE A 407 1.22 -20.89 20.10
C PHE A 407 0.88 -19.96 18.94
N LEU A 408 0.89 -20.50 17.72
CA LEU A 408 0.50 -19.75 16.53
C LEU A 408 -1.02 -19.53 16.55
N MET A 409 -1.46 -18.29 16.36
CA MET A 409 -2.88 -17.95 16.39
C MET A 409 -3.40 -17.70 14.98
N LYS A 410 -4.65 -18.10 14.71
CA LYS A 410 -5.34 -17.63 13.50
C LYS A 410 -5.60 -16.14 13.66
N TYR A 411 -5.32 -15.37 12.62
CA TYR A 411 -5.53 -13.93 12.61
C TYR A 411 -6.98 -13.53 12.99
N PHE A 412 -7.95 -14.29 12.48
CA PHE A 412 -9.36 -14.10 12.81
C PHE A 412 -9.65 -14.18 14.32
N GLN A 413 -9.01 -15.10 15.05
CA GLN A 413 -9.21 -15.23 16.51
C GLN A 413 -8.73 -14.00 17.27
N VAL A 414 -7.70 -13.32 16.79
CA VAL A 414 -7.20 -12.07 17.38
C VAL A 414 -8.23 -10.94 17.19
N LEU A 415 -8.83 -10.84 16.00
CA LEU A 415 -9.89 -9.87 15.71
C LEU A 415 -11.13 -10.08 16.58
N GLU A 416 -11.48 -11.31 16.96
CA GLU A 416 -12.61 -11.59 17.85
C GLU A 416 -12.28 -11.41 19.34
N SER A 417 -11.05 -11.77 19.75
CA SER A 417 -10.72 -11.95 21.16
C SER A 417 -10.22 -10.69 21.87
N VAL A 418 -9.65 -9.73 21.14
CA VAL A 418 -9.21 -8.45 21.73
C VAL A 418 -10.37 -7.44 21.63
N SER A 419 -10.57 -6.62 22.66
CA SER A 419 -11.64 -5.61 22.66
C SER A 419 -11.63 -4.72 21.41
N GLU A 420 -12.81 -4.37 20.88
CA GLU A 420 -12.94 -3.42 19.76
C GLU A 420 -12.46 -2.00 20.10
N ASP A 421 -12.37 -1.66 21.40
CA ASP A 421 -11.87 -0.37 21.88
C ASP A 421 -10.35 -0.20 21.73
N VAL A 422 -9.64 -1.30 21.43
CA VAL A 422 -8.19 -1.32 21.20
C VAL A 422 -7.95 -1.30 19.71
N GLY A 423 -7.16 -0.34 19.23
CA GLY A 423 -6.78 -0.30 17.82
C GLY A 423 -5.75 -1.38 17.47
N PHE A 424 -5.71 -1.81 16.21
CA PHE A 424 -4.64 -2.68 15.71
C PHE A 424 -3.74 -1.96 14.72
N ASN A 425 -2.43 -2.12 14.90
CA ASN A 425 -1.44 -1.91 13.85
C ASN A 425 -1.06 -3.30 13.31
N ILE A 426 -1.52 -3.66 12.11
CA ILE A 426 -1.24 -4.95 11.50
C ILE A 426 -0.05 -4.81 10.56
N GLU A 427 1.09 -5.35 10.96
CA GLU A 427 2.23 -5.47 10.07
C GLU A 427 2.02 -6.64 9.10
N ILE A 428 1.93 -6.36 7.81
CA ILE A 428 1.88 -7.37 6.76
C ILE A 428 3.31 -7.74 6.40
N LYS A 429 3.74 -8.93 6.82
CA LYS A 429 5.08 -9.46 6.56
C LYS A 429 5.21 -9.94 5.12
N TRP A 430 6.27 -9.45 4.47
CA TRP A 430 6.63 -9.87 3.12
C TRP A 430 8.16 -9.95 3.01
N ILE A 431 8.65 -10.85 2.16
CA ILE A 431 10.09 -11.06 1.96
C ILE A 431 10.72 -9.81 1.35
N CYS A 432 11.82 -9.32 1.92
CA CYS A 432 12.61 -8.25 1.31
C CYS A 432 13.96 -8.81 0.85
N GLN A 433 14.52 -8.17 -0.17
CA GLN A 433 15.89 -8.45 -0.62
C GLN A 433 16.83 -7.39 -0.04
N GLN A 434 17.96 -7.83 0.50
CA GLN A 434 19.06 -6.99 0.93
C GLN A 434 19.90 -6.54 -0.27
N LYS A 435 20.67 -5.47 -0.11
CA LYS A 435 21.51 -4.89 -1.18
C LYS A 435 22.53 -5.87 -1.75
N ASP A 436 23.00 -6.82 -0.93
CA ASP A 436 23.93 -7.88 -1.34
C ASP A 436 23.26 -9.03 -2.11
N GLY A 437 21.94 -8.98 -2.31
CA GLY A 437 21.16 -9.97 -3.04
C GLY A 437 20.50 -11.04 -2.16
N GLN A 438 20.81 -11.10 -0.86
CA GLN A 438 20.20 -12.07 0.05
C GLN A 438 18.73 -11.75 0.32
N TRP A 439 17.91 -12.78 0.39
CA TRP A 439 16.48 -12.66 0.70
C TRP A 439 16.21 -13.03 2.16
N ASP A 440 15.25 -12.35 2.77
CA ASP A 440 14.80 -12.67 4.13
C ASP A 440 14.38 -14.15 4.25
N GLY A 441 14.81 -14.79 5.35
CA GLY A 441 14.58 -16.21 5.59
C GLY A 441 15.20 -17.14 4.54
N ASN A 442 16.14 -16.65 3.72
CA ASN A 442 16.69 -17.33 2.54
C ASN A 442 15.60 -17.73 1.52
N LEU A 443 14.50 -16.98 1.46
CA LEU A 443 13.35 -17.27 0.60
C LEU A 443 13.44 -16.51 -0.72
N SER A 444 13.80 -17.19 -1.81
CA SER A 444 13.83 -16.59 -3.15
C SER A 444 12.47 -16.50 -3.84
N THR A 445 11.44 -17.13 -3.27
CA THR A 445 10.06 -17.11 -3.75
C THR A 445 9.10 -17.09 -2.56
N TYR A 446 7.93 -16.47 -2.75
CA TYR A 446 6.86 -16.42 -1.76
C TYR A 446 5.51 -16.68 -2.42
N PHE A 447 4.42 -16.22 -1.82
CA PHE A 447 3.08 -16.31 -2.41
C PHE A 447 2.91 -15.35 -3.61
N ASP A 448 1.81 -15.49 -4.34
CA ASP A 448 1.33 -14.42 -5.23
C ASP A 448 0.82 -13.25 -4.38
N MET A 449 1.29 -12.03 -4.65
CA MET A 449 0.96 -10.85 -3.84
C MET A 449 -0.53 -10.50 -3.86
N ASN A 450 -1.23 -10.70 -4.99
CA ASN A 450 -2.67 -10.41 -5.05
C ASN A 450 -3.44 -11.39 -4.17
N LEU A 451 -3.20 -12.69 -4.35
CA LEU A 451 -3.84 -13.72 -3.54
C LEU A 451 -3.58 -13.50 -2.05
N PHE A 452 -2.31 -13.28 -1.69
CA PHE A 452 -1.88 -13.07 -0.31
C PHE A 452 -2.60 -11.88 0.36
N LEU A 453 -2.60 -10.72 -0.31
CA LEU A 453 -3.25 -9.53 0.23
C LEU A 453 -4.77 -9.64 0.23
N ASP A 454 -5.38 -10.24 -0.79
CA ASP A 454 -6.82 -10.40 -0.84
C ASP A 454 -7.35 -11.20 0.36
N ILE A 455 -6.64 -12.26 0.77
CA ILE A 455 -7.02 -13.06 1.94
C ILE A 455 -6.91 -12.22 3.23
N ILE A 456 -5.78 -11.54 3.44
CA ILE A 456 -5.54 -10.74 4.65
C ILE A 456 -6.55 -9.58 4.72
N LEU A 457 -6.69 -8.81 3.64
CA LEU A 457 -7.56 -7.64 3.60
C LEU A 457 -9.02 -8.02 3.76
N LYS A 458 -9.52 -9.07 3.09
CA LYS A 458 -10.90 -9.56 3.31
C LYS A 458 -11.13 -9.96 4.77
N THR A 459 -10.16 -10.66 5.37
CA THR A 459 -10.26 -11.06 6.79
C THR A 459 -10.46 -9.84 7.69
N VAL A 460 -9.78 -8.72 7.43
CA VAL A 460 -9.99 -7.47 8.19
C VAL A 460 -11.30 -6.79 7.83
N LEU A 461 -11.54 -6.57 6.55
CA LEU A 461 -12.66 -5.78 6.06
C LEU A 461 -14.01 -6.38 6.47
N MET A 462 -14.09 -7.72 6.55
CA MET A 462 -15.30 -8.44 6.96
C MET A 462 -15.45 -8.58 8.48
N ASN A 463 -14.34 -8.61 9.25
CA ASN A 463 -14.37 -9.05 10.66
C ASN A 463 -13.86 -8.01 11.68
N ALA A 464 -13.32 -6.87 11.24
CA ALA A 464 -12.80 -5.86 12.16
C ALA A 464 -13.87 -4.97 12.81
N GLY A 465 -15.15 -5.08 12.40
CA GLY A 465 -16.25 -4.30 12.99
C GLY A 465 -15.99 -2.79 12.96
N ARG A 466 -16.05 -2.15 14.14
CA ARG A 466 -15.75 -0.72 14.32
C ARG A 466 -14.33 -0.44 14.81
N ARG A 467 -13.48 -1.48 14.89
CA ARG A 467 -12.11 -1.35 15.40
C ARG A 467 -11.30 -0.38 14.54
N ARG A 468 -10.45 0.39 15.19
CA ARG A 468 -9.45 1.24 14.52
C ARG A 468 -8.32 0.34 14.01
N ILE A 469 -8.09 0.34 12.71
CA ILE A 469 -7.05 -0.47 12.07
C ILE A 469 -6.08 0.47 11.36
N VAL A 470 -4.79 0.17 11.46
CA VAL A 470 -3.73 0.70 10.62
C VAL A 470 -2.97 -0.49 10.05
N PHE A 471 -2.72 -0.51 8.74
CA PHE A 471 -1.80 -1.48 8.14
C PHE A 471 -0.39 -0.91 8.10
N SER A 472 0.61 -1.77 8.24
CA SER A 472 2.01 -1.41 8.00
C SER A 472 2.78 -2.50 7.27
N SER A 473 3.86 -2.16 6.58
CA SER A 473 4.78 -3.12 5.97
C SER A 473 6.12 -2.47 5.64
N PHE A 474 7.22 -3.24 5.67
CA PHE A 474 8.53 -2.83 5.15
C PHE A 474 8.60 -2.88 3.63
N HIS A 475 7.67 -3.59 2.98
CA HIS A 475 7.70 -3.78 1.53
C HIS A 475 6.86 -2.71 0.83
N ALA A 476 7.51 -1.87 0.02
CA ALA A 476 6.87 -0.72 -0.63
C ALA A 476 5.69 -1.15 -1.52
N ASP A 477 5.82 -2.24 -2.29
CA ASP A 477 4.71 -2.71 -3.12
C ASP A 477 3.52 -3.22 -2.29
N ILE A 478 3.75 -3.77 -1.10
CA ILE A 478 2.65 -4.18 -0.22
C ILE A 478 1.87 -2.94 0.23
N CYS A 479 2.56 -1.88 0.65
CA CYS A 479 1.90 -0.62 1.02
C CYS A 479 1.09 -0.02 -0.13
N THR A 480 1.69 0.04 -1.33
CA THR A 480 1.02 0.48 -2.56
C THR A 480 -0.23 -0.35 -2.85
N MET A 481 -0.10 -1.69 -2.87
CA MET A 481 -1.22 -2.59 -3.16
C MET A 481 -2.33 -2.47 -2.12
N VAL A 482 -2.01 -2.36 -0.82
CA VAL A 482 -3.01 -2.16 0.23
C VAL A 482 -3.73 -0.82 0.05
N ARG A 483 -3.03 0.25 -0.36
CA ARG A 483 -3.68 1.54 -0.65
C ARG A 483 -4.60 1.47 -1.87
N HIS A 484 -4.26 0.68 -2.87
CA HIS A 484 -5.07 0.54 -4.10
C HIS A 484 -6.17 -0.50 -4.01
N LYS A 485 -6.07 -1.50 -3.14
CA LYS A 485 -7.06 -2.58 -2.99
C LYS A 485 -8.23 -2.21 -2.07
N GLN A 486 -8.06 -1.22 -1.20
CA GLN A 486 -9.11 -0.79 -0.26
C GLN A 486 -9.07 0.72 0.00
N ASN A 487 -10.18 1.25 0.50
CA ASN A 487 -10.36 2.69 0.73
C ASN A 487 -10.68 3.06 2.19
N LYS A 488 -10.69 2.10 3.12
CA LYS A 488 -11.20 2.28 4.48
C LYS A 488 -10.11 2.57 5.51
N TYR A 489 -9.04 1.79 5.52
CA TYR A 489 -8.02 1.82 6.55
C TYR A 489 -6.72 2.48 6.07
N PRO A 490 -6.04 3.25 6.94
CA PRO A 490 -4.76 3.86 6.64
C PRO A 490 -3.62 2.85 6.55
N VAL A 491 -2.56 3.27 5.87
CA VAL A 491 -1.31 2.52 5.69
C VAL A 491 -0.13 3.36 6.18
N LEU A 492 0.75 2.75 6.97
CA LEU A 492 2.05 3.31 7.37
C LEU A 492 3.18 2.51 6.73
N PHE A 493 4.10 3.19 6.06
CA PHE A 493 5.27 2.51 5.49
C PHE A 493 6.38 2.36 6.54
N LEU A 494 6.80 1.13 6.82
CA LEU A 494 7.88 0.83 7.75
C LEU A 494 9.24 1.07 7.07
N THR A 495 10.15 1.73 7.77
CA THR A 495 11.53 1.89 7.32
C THR A 495 12.49 1.82 8.50
N GLN A 496 13.61 1.14 8.27
CA GLN A 496 14.76 1.16 9.17
C GLN A 496 15.62 2.43 9.02
N GLY A 497 15.37 3.23 7.99
CA GLY A 497 16.24 4.34 7.60
C GLY A 497 17.67 3.88 7.34
N GLU A 498 18.63 4.78 7.54
CA GLU A 498 20.04 4.37 7.58
C GLU A 498 20.32 3.74 8.94
N SER A 499 20.73 2.47 8.99
CA SER A 499 21.02 1.79 10.26
C SER A 499 22.38 1.12 10.20
N LYS A 500 23.04 1.02 11.36
CA LYS A 500 24.22 0.18 11.55
C LYS A 500 23.85 -1.24 12.01
N LEU A 501 22.62 -1.44 12.48
CA LEU A 501 22.12 -2.70 13.02
C LEU A 501 21.55 -3.60 11.92
N TYR A 502 20.91 -2.99 10.92
CA TYR A 502 20.22 -3.70 9.85
C TYR A 502 20.90 -3.50 8.49
N PRO A 503 20.99 -4.54 7.66
CA PRO A 503 21.53 -4.44 6.31
C PRO A 503 20.65 -3.54 5.43
N GLU A 504 21.28 -2.77 4.53
CA GLU A 504 20.54 -1.93 3.58
C GLU A 504 19.67 -2.79 2.64
N LEU A 505 18.42 -2.37 2.43
CA LEU A 505 17.49 -3.04 1.53
C LEU A 505 17.79 -2.72 0.06
N MET A 506 17.51 -3.67 -0.84
CA MET A 506 17.67 -3.48 -2.29
C MET A 506 16.71 -2.40 -2.82
N ASP A 507 15.50 -2.31 -2.29
CA ASP A 507 14.48 -1.36 -2.74
C ASP A 507 14.84 0.09 -2.40
N LEU A 508 15.03 0.96 -3.41
CA LEU A 508 15.41 2.36 -3.19
C LEU A 508 14.39 3.12 -2.35
N ARG A 509 13.11 2.74 -2.39
CA ARG A 509 12.03 3.42 -1.66
C ARG A 509 12.14 3.22 -0.15
N SER A 510 12.84 2.18 0.31
CA SER A 510 12.95 1.83 1.75
C SER A 510 14.29 2.23 2.40
N ARG A 511 15.31 2.59 1.61
CA ARG A 511 16.71 2.73 2.08
C ARG A 511 16.97 3.86 3.07
N THR A 512 16.28 5.00 2.94
CA THR A 512 16.48 6.15 3.83
C THR A 512 15.15 6.70 4.31
N THR A 513 15.14 7.32 5.50
CA THR A 513 13.92 7.97 6.02
C THR A 513 13.42 9.09 5.08
N PRO A 514 14.28 9.96 4.50
CA PRO A 514 13.86 10.95 3.50
C PRO A 514 13.12 10.39 2.27
N ILE A 515 13.59 9.28 1.69
CA ILE A 515 12.92 8.67 0.54
C ILE A 515 11.63 7.98 0.96
N ALA A 516 11.61 7.28 2.10
CA ALA A 516 10.40 6.67 2.66
C ALA A 516 9.27 7.69 2.89
N ILE A 517 9.60 8.86 3.45
CA ILE A 517 8.66 10.00 3.61
C ILE A 517 8.12 10.45 2.24
N THR A 518 8.98 10.52 1.22
CA THR A 518 8.57 11.02 -0.10
C THR A 518 7.73 9.97 -0.84
N PHE A 519 8.08 8.69 -0.74
CA PHE A 519 7.29 7.57 -1.21
C PHE A 519 5.91 7.54 -0.57
N ALA A 520 5.82 7.63 0.76
CA ALA A 520 4.54 7.63 1.47
C ALA A 520 3.63 8.80 1.07
N GLN A 521 4.21 9.98 0.80
CA GLN A 521 3.48 11.11 0.26
C GLN A 521 2.95 10.82 -1.15
N PHE A 522 3.79 10.25 -2.01
CA PHE A 522 3.47 10.00 -3.41
C PHE A 522 2.40 8.91 -3.59
N GLU A 523 2.55 7.78 -2.92
CA GLU A 523 1.57 6.68 -2.90
C GLU A 523 0.34 6.98 -2.04
N ASN A 524 0.20 8.22 -1.57
CA ASN A 524 -0.92 8.68 -0.77
C ASN A 524 -1.22 7.79 0.46
N LEU A 525 -0.16 7.40 1.17
CA LEU A 525 -0.24 6.67 2.44
C LEU A 525 -0.54 7.65 3.58
N LEU A 526 -0.95 7.14 4.75
CA LEU A 526 -1.16 7.99 5.93
C LEU A 526 0.17 8.55 6.45
N GLY A 527 1.23 7.75 6.39
CA GLY A 527 2.48 8.10 7.03
C GLY A 527 3.58 7.05 6.96
N VAL A 528 4.58 7.23 7.81
CA VAL A 528 5.74 6.34 7.94
C VAL A 528 5.90 5.85 9.37
N ASN A 529 6.53 4.70 9.54
CA ASN A 529 6.92 4.13 10.82
C ASN A 529 8.43 3.89 10.81
N VAL A 530 9.19 4.73 11.51
CA VAL A 530 10.64 4.86 11.34
C VAL A 530 11.37 4.28 12.55
N HIS A 531 12.50 3.61 12.32
CA HIS A 531 13.31 3.08 13.40
C HIS A 531 13.84 4.19 14.33
N SER A 532 13.80 3.93 15.64
CA SER A 532 14.11 4.88 16.70
C SER A 532 15.54 5.39 16.62
N GLU A 533 16.49 4.53 16.25
CA GLU A 533 17.91 4.88 16.06
C GLU A 533 18.05 6.08 15.11
N ASP A 534 17.35 6.03 13.97
CA ASP A 534 17.48 7.05 12.93
C ASP A 534 16.79 8.35 13.33
N LEU A 535 15.62 8.27 13.99
CA LEU A 535 14.91 9.46 14.47
C LEU A 535 15.62 10.17 15.62
N LEU A 536 16.23 9.42 16.54
CA LEU A 536 17.02 9.99 17.64
C LEU A 536 18.27 10.70 17.11
N ARG A 537 18.89 10.16 16.05
CA ARG A 537 20.03 10.79 15.37
C ARG A 537 19.61 11.97 14.51
N ASN A 538 18.46 11.88 13.85
CA ASN A 538 17.97 12.84 12.85
C ASN A 538 16.56 13.36 13.18
N PRO A 539 16.36 14.12 14.27
CA PRO A 539 15.03 14.58 14.69
C PRO A 539 14.36 15.53 13.68
N SER A 540 15.11 16.11 12.73
CA SER A 540 14.58 16.93 11.65
C SER A 540 13.66 16.15 10.69
N TYR A 541 13.81 14.82 10.61
CA TYR A 541 12.96 13.97 9.77
C TYR A 541 11.50 13.95 10.25
N ILE A 542 11.27 14.08 11.56
CA ILE A 542 9.93 14.19 12.14
C ILE A 542 9.22 15.43 11.61
N LYS A 543 9.90 16.59 11.66
CA LYS A 543 9.37 17.85 11.12
C LYS A 543 9.12 17.76 9.60
N ARG A 544 10.02 17.10 8.86
CA ARG A 544 9.87 16.89 7.41
C ARG A 544 8.68 16.02 7.04
N ALA A 545 8.38 14.97 7.80
CA ALA A 545 7.19 14.15 7.59
C ALA A 545 5.91 14.95 7.86
N ILE A 546 5.86 15.65 9.00
CA ILE A 546 4.71 16.48 9.39
C ILE A 546 4.46 17.59 8.36
N SER A 547 5.50 18.28 7.87
CA SER A 547 5.35 19.33 6.87
C SER A 547 4.82 18.83 5.52
N LYS A 548 4.90 17.52 5.26
CA LYS A 548 4.33 16.85 4.08
C LYS A 548 2.92 16.30 4.33
N GLY A 549 2.32 16.61 5.48
CA GLY A 549 0.98 16.14 5.86
C GLY A 549 0.95 14.67 6.26
N LEU A 550 2.09 14.09 6.65
CA LEU A 550 2.20 12.68 7.02
C LEU A 550 2.22 12.48 8.53
N VAL A 551 1.63 11.37 8.95
CA VAL A 551 1.80 10.81 10.29
C VAL A 551 3.17 10.12 10.38
N ILE A 552 3.77 10.15 11.56
CA ILE A 552 5.07 9.50 11.80
C ILE A 552 5.06 8.78 13.13
N PHE A 553 5.30 7.47 13.06
CA PHE A 553 5.48 6.60 14.22
C PHE A 553 6.95 6.26 14.36
N SER A 554 7.35 5.89 15.57
CA SER A 554 8.70 5.40 15.88
C SER A 554 8.64 4.02 16.51
N TRP A 555 9.53 3.12 16.10
CA TRP A 555 9.64 1.75 16.60
C TRP A 555 11.11 1.36 16.79
N GLY A 556 11.38 0.32 17.56
CA GLY A 556 12.74 -0.22 17.74
C GLY A 556 13.19 -0.22 19.20
N ASP A 557 14.33 -0.86 19.45
CA ASP A 557 14.80 -1.12 20.81
C ASP A 557 15.12 0.15 21.60
N ASP A 558 15.52 1.25 20.95
CA ASP A 558 15.77 2.50 21.68
C ASP A 558 14.48 3.09 22.28
N ALA A 559 13.31 2.78 21.71
CA ALA A 559 12.02 3.19 22.25
C ALA A 559 11.65 2.44 23.54
N ASN A 560 12.40 1.40 23.91
CA ASN A 560 12.23 0.72 25.20
C ASN A 560 12.81 1.51 26.37
N ASP A 561 13.69 2.48 26.12
CA ASP A 561 14.23 3.40 27.13
C ASP A 561 13.29 4.60 27.39
N ALA A 562 13.08 4.93 28.67
CA ALA A 562 12.11 5.96 29.05
C ALA A 562 12.53 7.38 28.63
N ASP A 563 13.83 7.69 28.70
CA ASP A 563 14.36 9.00 28.32
C ASP A 563 14.29 9.20 26.80
N ASN A 564 14.58 8.15 26.02
CA ASN A 564 14.40 8.17 24.58
C ASN A 564 12.94 8.34 24.18
N ARG A 565 12.00 7.64 24.84
CA ARG A 565 10.56 7.88 24.61
C ARG A 565 10.18 9.33 24.89
N LYS A 566 10.68 9.91 25.99
CA LYS A 566 10.43 11.31 26.33
C LYS A 566 10.92 12.24 25.22
N LYS A 567 12.16 12.06 24.74
CA LYS A 567 12.72 12.84 23.61
C LYS A 567 11.89 12.71 22.34
N LEU A 568 11.51 11.49 21.96
CA LEU A 568 10.71 11.26 20.76
C LEU A 568 9.33 11.94 20.84
N ARG A 569 8.69 11.93 22.01
CA ARG A 569 7.45 12.70 22.26
C ARG A 569 7.67 14.20 22.14
N GLU A 570 8.75 14.73 22.71
CA GLU A 570 9.12 16.14 22.60
C GLU A 570 9.42 16.57 21.16
N TYR A 571 9.99 15.67 20.34
CA TYR A 571 10.19 15.90 18.91
C TYR A 571 8.88 15.88 18.10
N GLY A 572 7.80 15.33 18.66
CA GLY A 572 6.46 15.36 18.07
C GLY A 572 6.10 14.13 17.25
N VAL A 573 6.65 12.94 17.56
CA VAL A 573 6.15 11.70 16.92
C VAL A 573 4.69 11.47 17.30
N HIS A 574 3.90 10.94 16.36
CA HIS A 574 2.47 10.71 16.56
C HIS A 574 2.17 9.38 17.25
N GLY A 575 3.07 8.40 17.13
CA GLY A 575 2.97 7.10 17.77
C GLY A 575 4.34 6.55 18.18
N LEU A 576 4.37 5.82 19.29
CA LEU A 576 5.54 5.11 19.80
C LEU A 576 5.20 3.63 19.96
N ILE A 577 5.91 2.77 19.23
CA ILE A 577 5.79 1.33 19.29
C ILE A 577 6.95 0.79 20.13
N TYR A 578 6.65 0.19 21.26
CA TYR A 578 7.67 -0.30 22.18
C TYR A 578 7.19 -1.48 23.02
N ASP A 579 8.15 -2.21 23.59
CA ASP A 579 7.91 -3.36 24.45
C ASP A 579 7.57 -2.94 25.88
N ARG A 580 6.99 -3.87 26.65
CA ARG A 580 6.87 -3.79 28.11
C ARG A 580 6.24 -2.48 28.59
N ILE A 581 5.12 -2.08 27.97
CA ILE A 581 4.35 -0.89 28.38
C ILE A 581 4.03 -0.91 29.89
N TYR A 582 3.77 -2.11 30.43
CA TYR A 582 3.52 -2.35 31.85
C TYR A 582 4.69 -1.98 32.79
N ASP A 583 5.93 -1.83 32.29
CA ASP A 583 7.06 -1.40 33.13
C ASP A 583 6.95 0.09 33.50
N SER A 584 6.30 0.90 32.65
CA SER A 584 6.19 2.35 32.83
C SER A 584 4.78 2.81 33.25
N ASN A 585 3.77 2.02 32.90
CA ASN A 585 2.37 2.39 33.09
C ASN A 585 1.68 1.34 33.98
N PRO A 586 0.97 1.74 35.05
CA PRO A 586 0.05 0.84 35.75
C PRO A 586 -1.16 0.51 34.85
N GLU A 587 -2.01 -0.42 35.29
CA GLU A 587 -3.27 -0.70 34.59
C GLU A 587 -4.12 0.57 34.51
N GLN A 588 -4.51 0.93 33.29
CA GLN A 588 -5.25 2.16 33.00
C GLN A 588 -5.98 2.04 31.64
N PRO A 589 -7.12 2.72 31.47
CA PRO A 589 -7.81 2.74 30.19
C PRO A 589 -6.95 3.41 29.13
N ASN A 590 -7.08 2.94 27.88
CA ASN A 590 -6.40 3.58 26.76
C ASN A 590 -7.09 4.90 26.38
N ILE A 591 -6.39 5.72 25.58
CA ILE A 591 -6.88 7.05 25.18
C ILE A 591 -8.24 7.00 24.45
N PHE A 592 -8.53 5.95 23.68
CA PHE A 592 -9.79 5.84 22.95
C PHE A 592 -10.97 5.62 23.88
N GLN A 593 -10.77 4.81 24.92
CA GLN A 593 -11.77 4.58 25.96
C GLN A 593 -12.02 5.86 26.77
N VAL A 594 -10.95 6.59 27.11
CA VAL A 594 -11.06 7.89 27.79
C VAL A 594 -11.84 8.88 26.92
N GLU A 595 -11.50 9.00 25.63
CA GLU A 595 -12.21 9.89 24.70
C GLU A 595 -13.69 9.53 24.54
N GLN A 596 -14.01 8.24 24.47
CA GLN A 596 -15.38 7.76 24.37
C GLN A 596 -16.18 8.07 25.65
N LEU A 597 -15.58 7.85 26.82
CA LEU A 597 -16.22 8.18 28.10
C LEU A 597 -16.49 9.69 28.21
N GLU A 598 -15.52 10.53 27.83
CA GLU A 598 -15.69 11.98 27.83
C GLU A 598 -16.76 12.45 26.83
N ARG A 599 -16.88 11.79 25.68
CA ARG A 599 -17.98 12.04 24.73
C ARG A 599 -19.33 11.69 25.33
N LEU A 600 -19.46 10.51 25.92
CA LEU A 600 -20.72 10.06 26.55
C LEU A 600 -21.15 10.98 27.69
N LYS A 601 -20.21 11.47 28.52
CA LYS A 601 -20.49 12.47 29.58
C LYS A 601 -21.05 13.80 29.04
N LYS A 602 -20.71 14.17 27.81
CA LYS A 602 -21.24 15.39 27.16
C LYS A 602 -22.62 15.18 26.58
N GLU A 603 -22.87 14.00 26.00
CA GLU A 603 -24.14 13.64 25.35
C GLU A 603 -25.22 13.26 26.38
N LEU A 604 -24.84 12.78 27.57
CA LEU A 604 -25.74 12.36 28.64
C LEU A 604 -25.38 13.07 29.96
N PRO A 605 -26.01 14.23 30.27
CA PRO A 605 -25.72 15.01 31.46
C PRO A 605 -25.90 14.25 32.80
N GLU A 606 -26.76 13.22 32.81
CA GLU A 606 -27.06 12.37 33.97
C GLU A 606 -25.86 11.51 34.43
N LEU A 607 -24.87 11.27 33.57
CA LEU A 607 -23.64 10.54 33.93
C LEU A 607 -22.67 11.38 34.79
N LYS A 608 -22.89 12.70 34.91
CA LYS A 608 -22.03 13.57 35.73
C LYS A 608 -22.17 13.31 37.23
N SER A 609 -23.30 12.77 37.70
CA SER A 609 -23.55 12.54 39.13
C SER A 609 -23.05 11.21 39.68
N CYS A 610 -22.55 10.29 38.85
CA CYS A 610 -22.23 8.92 39.29
C CYS A 610 -20.79 8.69 39.74
N VAL A 611 -19.89 9.68 39.69
CA VAL A 611 -18.45 9.48 40.00
C VAL A 611 -17.93 10.42 41.10
N SER A 612 -18.75 11.30 41.68
CA SER A 612 -18.35 12.12 42.83
C SER A 612 -18.28 11.35 44.17
N HIS A 613 -18.49 10.03 44.15
CA HIS A 613 -18.28 9.15 45.30
C HIS A 613 -17.53 7.89 44.85
N ARG A 614 -16.21 7.99 44.70
CA ARG A 614 -15.27 6.87 44.95
C ARG A 614 -13.92 7.42 45.34
#